data_AF-A0A8A5TI23-F1
#
_entry.id   AF-A0A8A5TI23-F1
#
_cell.length_a   1.000
_cell.length_b   1.000
_cell.length_c   1.000
_cell.angle_alpha   90.00
_cell.angle_beta   90.00
_cell.angle_gamma   90.00
#
_symmetry.space_group_name_H-M   'P 1'
#
loop_
_entity.id
_entity.type
_entity.pdbx_description
1 polymer ?
#
loop_
_entity_poly.entity_id
_entity_poly.type
_entity_poly.pdbx_seq_one_letter_code
_entity_poly.pdbx_strand_id
1 'polypeptide(L)' 'MGTLWMEDPRDEAEFAPGHVLFFERNVVHALPTLLEEPVIFLSLASPRRDPEDITFVDPKDGTARTFMARNNESA' A
#
# COMPACT_ATOMS: atom_id res chain seq x y z
N MET A 1 4.03 -2.48 -13.90
CA MET A 1 3.41 -3.67 -13.24
C MET A 1 4.27 -4.10 -12.07
N GLY A 2 3.80 -5.00 -11.22
CA GLY A 2 4.56 -5.43 -10.04
C GLY A 2 3.91 -6.61 -9.37
N THR A 3 4.36 -6.94 -8.17
CA THR A 3 3.77 -7.99 -7.34
C THR A 3 3.09 -7.42 -6.11
N LEU A 4 2.11 -8.14 -5.59
CA LEU A 4 1.52 -7.90 -4.29
C LEU A 4 1.28 -9.21 -3.56
N TRP A 5 1.15 -9.14 -2.24
CA TRP A 5 0.53 -10.19 -1.44
C TRP A 5 -0.37 -9.56 -0.38
N MET A 6 -1.34 -10.33 0.08
CA MET A 6 -2.23 -10.01 1.18
C MET A 6 -2.24 -11.19 2.15
N GLU A 7 -2.24 -10.91 3.45
CA GLU A 7 -2.15 -11.86 4.56
C GLU A 7 -0.82 -12.62 4.66
N ASP A 8 -0.41 -13.33 3.62
CA ASP A 8 0.78 -14.19 3.60
C ASP A 8 1.71 -13.87 2.40
N PRO A 9 3.01 -13.63 2.62
CA PRO A 9 3.98 -13.43 1.53
C PRO A 9 4.07 -14.57 0.52
N ARG A 10 3.60 -15.78 0.87
CA ARG A 10 3.57 -16.94 -0.04
C ARG A 10 2.50 -16.81 -1.13
N ASP A 11 1.51 -15.94 -0.93
CA ASP A 11 0.43 -15.69 -1.87
C ASP A 11 0.75 -14.52 -2.82
N GLU A 12 2.05 -14.26 -3.04
CA GLU A 12 2.52 -13.21 -3.94
C GLU A 12 2.08 -13.46 -5.39
N ALA A 13 1.44 -12.44 -5.97
CA ALA A 13 0.89 -12.47 -7.31
C ALA A 13 1.14 -11.16 -8.05
N GLU A 14 1.18 -11.22 -9.39
CA GLU A 14 1.37 -10.04 -10.22
C GLU A 14 0.10 -9.17 -10.32
N PHE A 15 0.31 -7.86 -10.36
CA PHE A 15 -0.69 -6.90 -10.81
C PHE A 15 -0.23 -6.13 -12.05
N ALA A 16 -1.19 -5.75 -12.88
CA ALA A 16 -0.97 -5.02 -14.12
C ALA A 16 -1.95 -3.84 -14.24
N PRO A 17 -1.70 -2.90 -15.17
CA PRO A 17 -2.67 -1.83 -15.46
C PRO A 17 -4.06 -2.38 -15.75
N GLY A 18 -5.08 -1.76 -15.15
CA GLY A 18 -6.48 -2.20 -15.23
C GLY A 18 -6.92 -3.19 -14.16
N HIS A 19 -6.00 -3.77 -13.38
CA HIS A 19 -6.38 -4.55 -12.19
C HIS A 19 -6.91 -3.64 -11.09
N VAL A 20 -7.93 -4.13 -10.37
CA VAL A 20 -8.45 -3.50 -9.16
C VAL A 20 -7.95 -4.30 -7.97
N LEU A 21 -7.17 -3.65 -7.10
CA LEU A 21 -6.68 -4.25 -5.86
C LEU A 21 -7.58 -3.79 -4.71
N PHE A 22 -8.16 -4.74 -3.97
CA PHE A 22 -9.04 -4.45 -2.84
C PHE A 22 -8.34 -4.79 -1.53
N PHE A 23 -8.00 -3.76 -0.75
CA PHE A 23 -7.32 -3.94 0.54
C PHE A 23 -8.34 -3.93 1.68
N GLU A 24 -8.54 -5.11 2.26
CA GLU A 24 -9.46 -5.31 3.39
C GLU A 24 -8.95 -4.63 4.67
N ARG A 25 -9.89 -4.28 5.57
CA ARG A 25 -9.53 -3.77 6.90
C ARG A 25 -8.84 -4.86 7.70
N ASN A 26 -7.83 -4.48 8.48
CA ASN A 26 -7.05 -5.39 9.34
C ASN A 26 -6.28 -6.48 8.58
N VAL A 27 -6.01 -6.29 7.29
CA VAL A 27 -5.17 -7.19 6.49
C VAL A 27 -3.80 -6.57 6.25
N VAL A 28 -2.76 -7.32 6.62
CA VAL A 28 -1.38 -7.00 6.27
C VAL A 28 -1.18 -7.27 4.78
N HIS A 29 -0.58 -6.34 4.06
CA HIS A 29 -0.30 -6.48 2.63
C HIS A 29 1.01 -5.78 2.29
N ALA A 30 1.62 -6.17 1.17
CA ALA A 30 2.76 -5.45 0.62
C ALA A 30 2.74 -5.50 -0.91
N LEU A 31 3.47 -4.54 -1.52
CA LEU A 31 3.80 -4.53 -2.93
C LEU A 31 5.33 -4.63 -3.05
N PRO A 32 5.92 -5.84 -2.90
CA PRO A 32 7.34 -5.99 -2.62
C PRO A 32 8.23 -5.69 -3.82
N THR A 33 7.76 -5.95 -5.06
CA THR A 33 8.57 -5.77 -6.27
C THR A 33 7.82 -4.99 -7.33
N LEU A 34 8.44 -3.92 -7.84
CA LEU A 34 8.03 -3.29 -9.10
C LEU A 34 8.78 -3.97 -10.25
N LEU A 35 8.03 -4.55 -11.18
CA LEU A 35 8.59 -5.25 -12.34
C LEU A 35 8.81 -4.30 -13.52
N GLU A 36 8.01 -3.23 -13.59
CA GLU A 36 8.17 -2.15 -14.56
C GLU A 36 7.87 -0.80 -13.92
N GLU A 37 8.66 0.21 -14.24
CA GLU A 37 8.57 1.55 -13.67
C GLU A 37 8.37 2.62 -14.77
N PRO A 38 7.57 3.68 -14.52
CA PRO A 38 6.86 3.97 -13.27
C PRO A 38 5.54 3.19 -13.13
N VAL A 39 5.11 2.98 -11.89
CA VAL A 39 3.76 2.51 -11.57
C VAL A 39 2.95 3.64 -10.97
N ILE A 40 1.73 3.84 -11.47
CA ILE A 40 0.79 4.85 -10.97
C ILE A 40 -0.47 4.13 -10.47
N PHE A 41 -0.86 4.43 -9.24
CA PHE A 41 -2.09 3.91 -8.63
C PHE A 41 -3.13 5.03 -8.50
N LEU A 42 -4.39 4.70 -8.82
CA LEU A 42 -5.54 5.48 -8.39
C LEU A 42 -6.13 4.80 -7.15
N SER A 43 -5.93 5.40 -5.98
CA SER A 43 -6.41 4.85 -4.71
C SER A 43 -7.74 5.51 -4.30
N LEU A 44 -8.74 4.69 -4.01
CA LEU A 44 -10.04 5.11 -3.49
C LEU A 44 -10.23 4.56 -2.07
N ALA A 45 -10.49 5.43 -1.10
CA ALA A 45 -10.76 5.05 0.28
C ALA A 45 -12.04 5.72 0.78
N SER A 46 -13.07 4.91 1.09
CA SER A 46 -14.35 5.38 1.61
C SER A 46 -14.87 4.47 2.73
N PRO A 47 -15.31 5.02 3.88
CA PRO A 47 -15.15 6.43 4.28
C PRO A 47 -13.68 6.82 4.43
N ARG A 48 -13.40 8.13 4.51
CA ARG A 48 -12.04 8.61 4.78
C ARG A 48 -11.53 7.98 6.08
N ARG A 49 -10.37 7.32 6.03
CA ARG A 49 -9.72 6.73 7.20
C ARG A 49 -9.03 7.81 8.04
N ASP A 50 -8.87 7.56 9.33
CA ASP A 50 -8.04 8.40 10.18
C ASP A 50 -6.58 8.36 9.68
N PRO A 51 -5.87 9.49 9.59
CA PRO A 51 -4.43 9.53 9.23
C PRO A 51 -3.54 8.58 10.06
N GLU A 52 -3.91 8.31 11.30
CA GLU A 52 -3.17 7.41 12.20
C GLU A 52 -3.60 5.93 12.05
N ASP A 53 -4.61 5.61 11.22
CA ASP A 53 -5.06 4.25 10.89
C ASP A 53 -4.12 3.56 9.86
N ILE A 54 -2.81 3.67 10.10
CA ILE A 54 -1.74 3.09 9.28
C ILE A 54 -0.74 2.44 10.23
N THR A 55 -0.46 1.15 10.03
CA THR A 55 0.55 0.43 10.79
C THR A 55 1.58 -0.16 9.84
N PHE A 56 2.85 0.18 10.05
CA PHE A 56 3.96 -0.52 9.43
C PHE A 56 4.35 -1.70 10.32
N VAL A 57 4.47 -2.89 9.73
CA VAL A 57 4.80 -4.11 10.48
C VAL A 57 6.26 -4.10 10.92
N ASP A 58 7.19 -3.76 10.01
CA ASP A 58 8.57 -3.46 10.39
C ASP A 58 8.67 -1.97 10.75
N PRO A 59 9.04 -1.61 11.99
CA PRO A 59 9.19 -0.22 12.39
C PRO A 59 10.29 0.54 11.63
N LYS A 60 11.18 -0.15 10.92
CA LYS A 60 12.18 0.48 10.03
C LYS A 60 11.56 1.11 8.78
N ASP A 61 10.41 0.60 8.34
CA ASP A 61 9.71 1.12 7.15
C ASP A 61 8.94 2.41 7.45
N GLY A 62 8.70 2.70 8.73
CA GLY A 62 8.22 3.98 9.21
C GLY A 62 7.11 3.87 10.25
N THR A 63 6.39 4.98 10.41
CA THR A 63 5.24 5.13 11.30
C THR A 63 4.13 5.88 10.57
N ALA A 64 2.89 5.82 11.06
CA ALA A 64 1.79 6.62 10.52
C ALA A 64 2.17 8.11 10.42
N ARG A 65 2.69 8.68 11.50
CA ARG A 65 3.15 10.07 11.56
C ARG A 65 4.19 10.43 10.50
N THR A 66 5.25 9.63 10.34
CA THR A 66 6.30 9.93 9.34
C THR A 66 5.77 9.78 7.91
N PHE A 67 4.88 8.82 7.68
CA PHE A 67 4.24 8.61 6.38
C PHE A 67 3.30 9.77 6.01
N MET A 68 2.46 10.21 6.96
CA MET A 68 1.51 11.30 6.72
C MET A 68 2.20 12.66 6.56
N ALA A 69 3.31 12.91 7.27
CA ALA A 69 4.12 14.12 7.08
C ALA A 69 4.57 14.27 5.62
N ARG A 70 5.15 13.21 5.02
CA ARG A 70 5.56 13.19 3.60
C ARG A 70 4.39 13.49 2.64
N ASN A 71 3.22 12.92 2.91
CA ASN A 71 2.06 13.10 2.04
C ASN A 71 1.49 14.54 2.12
N ASN A 72 1.64 15.22 3.25
CA ASN A 72 1.21 16.61 3.42
C ASN A 72 2.18 17.63 2.81
N GLU A 73 3.47 17.30 2.68
CA GLU A 73 4.45 18.15 1.97
C GLU A 73 4.25 18.15 0.46
N SER A 74 3.55 17.14 -0.07
CA SER A 74 3.30 16.94 -1.50
C SER A 74 1.94 17.47 -1.97
N ALA A 75 1.19 18.14 -1.08
CA ALA A 75 -0.18 18.62 -1.30
C ALA A 75 -0.24 20.14 -1.55
#